data_AF-A0AAN4YD22-F1
#
_entry.id   AF-A0AAN4YD22-F1
#
_cell.length_a   1.000
_cell.length_b   1.000
_cell.length_c   1.000
_cell.angle_alpha   90.00
_cell.angle_beta   90.00
_cell.angle_gamma   90.00
#
_symmetry.space_group_name_H-M   'P 1'
#
loop_
_entity.id
_entity.type
_entity.pdbx_description
1 polymer ?
#
loop_
_entity_poly.entity_id
_entity_poly.type
_entity_poly.pdbx_seq_one_letter_code
_entity_poly.pdbx_strand_id
1 'polypeptide(L)'
;MVATSMHPGGVRTVTRYFGEGNDRLKDLLTPLDGALTPLFAAAHPLPFIERGKYGGAYLVPFGDIGKTSEDGDSEQLAKDLWDTSERVLKDVLNAGL
;
A
#
# COMPACT_ATOMS: atom_id res chain seq x y z
N MET A 1 -10.06 -0.64 -14.97
CA MET A 1 -9.11 -0.10 -13.98
C MET A 1 -8.97 -1.12 -12.86
N VAL A 2 -7.78 -1.29 -12.29
CA VAL A 2 -7.55 -2.14 -11.11
C VAL A 2 -7.00 -1.22 -10.03
N ALA A 3 -7.59 -1.26 -8.84
CA ALA A 3 -7.09 -0.57 -7.65
C ALA A 3 -6.39 -1.59 -6.76
N THR A 4 -5.17 -1.28 -6.31
CA THR A 4 -4.35 -2.12 -5.42
C THR A 4 -3.62 -1.21 -4.44
N SER A 5 -3.34 -1.70 -3.25
CA SER A 5 -2.34 -1.10 -2.35
C SER A 5 -1.05 -1.93 -2.41
N MET A 6 0.10 -1.32 -2.09
CA MET A 6 1.39 -1.99 -2.25
C MET A 6 2.37 -1.58 -1.16
N HIS A 7 3.10 -2.57 -0.65
CA HIS A 7 4.23 -2.40 0.25
C HIS A 7 5.53 -2.68 -0.52
N PRO A 8 6.47 -1.70 -0.58
CA PRO A 8 7.77 -1.89 -1.24
C PRO A 8 8.76 -2.71 -0.40
N GLY A 9 8.31 -3.37 0.68
CA GLY A 9 9.17 -4.06 1.63
C GLY A 9 9.91 -3.12 2.57
N GLY A 10 10.87 -3.69 3.30
CA GLY A 10 11.64 -3.01 4.35
C GLY A 10 12.65 -1.95 3.88
N VAL A 11 12.56 -1.47 2.63
CA VAL A 11 13.51 -0.53 2.04
C VAL A 11 13.66 0.71 2.92
N ARG A 12 14.81 0.84 3.60
CA ARG A 12 15.15 1.93 4.53
C ARG A 12 14.17 2.15 5.69
N THR A 13 13.21 1.26 5.91
CA THR A 13 12.21 1.35 7.00
C THR A 13 12.44 0.31 8.09
N VAL A 14 13.25 -0.73 7.86
CA VAL A 14 13.55 -1.77 8.86
C VAL A 14 14.15 -1.18 10.14
N THR A 15 15.04 -0.19 10.03
CA THR A 15 15.62 0.49 11.21
C THR A 15 14.59 1.30 11.99
N ARG A 16 13.53 1.79 11.34
CA ARG A 16 12.47 2.58 11.99
C ARG A 16 11.57 1.71 12.88
N TYR A 17 11.41 0.42 12.55
CA TYR A 17 10.55 -0.50 13.31
C TYR A 17 11.30 -1.39 14.30
N PHE A 18 12.59 -1.68 14.07
CA PHE A 18 13.38 -2.61 14.89
C PHE A 18 14.47 -1.94 15.75
N GLY A 19 14.51 -0.60 15.81
CA GLY A 19 15.43 0.17 16.65
C GLY A 19 16.80 0.48 16.01
N GLU A 20 17.47 1.51 16.53
CA GLU A 20 18.86 1.84 16.16
C GLU A 20 19.80 0.69 16.60
N GLY A 21 20.61 0.19 15.67
CA GLY A 21 21.59 -0.87 15.93
C GLY A 21 21.49 -2.10 15.01
N ASN A 22 20.49 -2.18 14.13
CA ASN A 22 20.39 -3.27 13.15
C ASN A 22 20.86 -2.86 11.75
N ASP A 23 22.05 -2.25 11.67
CA ASP A 23 22.67 -1.82 10.39
C ASP A 23 22.81 -2.98 9.38
N ARG A 24 22.77 -4.23 9.86
CA ARG A 24 22.77 -5.44 9.02
C ARG A 24 21.52 -5.60 8.14
N LEU A 25 20.40 -4.99 8.51
CA LEU A 25 19.16 -5.08 7.71
C LEU A 25 18.87 -3.83 6.86
N LYS A 26 19.66 -2.75 7.01
CA LYS A 26 19.44 -1.48 6.30
C LYS A 26 19.52 -1.61 4.78
N ASP A 27 20.40 -2.50 4.32
CA ASP A 27 20.72 -2.68 2.89
C ASP A 27 20.25 -4.04 2.35
N LEU A 28 19.42 -4.77 3.10
CA LEU A 28 18.87 -6.06 2.66
C LEU A 28 17.94 -5.93 1.44
N LEU A 29 17.28 -4.79 1.32
CA LEU A 29 16.47 -4.44 0.16
C LEU A 29 16.88 -3.04 -0.29
N THR A 30 17.33 -2.95 -1.54
CA THR A 30 17.65 -1.68 -2.17
C THR A 30 16.37 -0.97 -2.62
N PRO A 31 16.43 0.35 -2.89
CA PRO A 31 15.33 1.04 -3.56
C PRO A 31 14.91 0.41 -4.89
N LEU A 32 15.85 -0.22 -5.61
CA LEU A 32 15.55 -0.94 -6.84
C LEU A 32 14.68 -2.17 -6.55
N ASP A 33 15.00 -2.95 -5.52
CA ASP A 33 14.19 -4.10 -5.12
C ASP A 33 12.79 -3.66 -4.69
N GLY A 34 12.68 -2.60 -3.88
CA GLY A 34 11.38 -2.07 -3.46
C GLY A 34 10.52 -1.51 -4.58
N ALA A 35 11.12 -1.13 -5.71
CA ALA A 35 10.39 -0.68 -6.90
C ALA A 35 9.72 -1.82 -7.68
N LEU A 36 10.11 -3.08 -7.45
CA LEU A 36 9.56 -4.23 -8.18
C LEU A 36 8.06 -4.43 -7.92
N THR A 37 7.57 -4.31 -6.67
CA THR A 37 6.13 -4.47 -6.37
C THR A 37 5.27 -3.39 -7.05
N PRO A 38 5.62 -2.08 -6.97
CA PRO A 38 4.90 -1.06 -7.74
C PRO A 38 4.94 -1.27 -9.25
N LEU A 39 6.10 -1.65 -9.80
CA LEU A 39 6.23 -1.93 -11.23
C LEU A 39 5.37 -3.12 -11.65
N PHE A 40 5.33 -4.19 -10.85
CA PHE A 40 4.46 -5.33 -11.08
C PHE A 40 2.98 -4.90 -11.09
N ALA A 41 2.54 -4.17 -10.06
CA ALA A 41 1.16 -3.72 -9.92
C ALA A 41 0.71 -2.81 -11.08
N ALA A 42 1.60 -1.93 -11.55
CA ALA A 42 1.29 -0.91 -12.56
C ALA A 42 1.46 -1.39 -14.00
N ALA A 43 2.45 -2.25 -14.29
CA ALA A 43 2.89 -2.52 -15.66
C ALA A 43 2.81 -3.99 -16.07
N HIS A 44 2.83 -4.94 -15.13
CA HIS A 44 2.70 -6.34 -15.48
C HIS A 44 1.25 -6.64 -15.94
N PRO A 45 1.02 -7.48 -16.97
CA PRO A 45 -0.34 -7.76 -17.44
C PRO A 45 -1.16 -8.60 -16.45
N LEU A 46 -0.50 -9.37 -15.58
CA LEU A 46 -1.17 -10.32 -14.67
C LEU A 46 -2.21 -9.69 -13.75
N PRO A 47 -1.94 -8.59 -13.00
CA PRO A 47 -2.97 -7.91 -12.20
C PRO A 47 -4.22 -7.51 -12.99
N PHE A 48 -4.07 -7.17 -14.27
CA PHE A 48 -5.19 -6.79 -15.12
C PHE A 48 -5.95 -8.01 -15.66
N ILE A 49 -5.23 -9.05 -16.12
CA ILE A 49 -5.82 -10.30 -16.60
C ILE A 49 -6.59 -10.99 -15.47
N GLU A 50 -6.01 -11.04 -14.28
CA GLU A 50 -6.58 -11.62 -13.07
C GLU A 50 -7.24 -10.55 -12.16
N ARG A 51 -7.88 -9.54 -12.75
CA ARG A 51 -8.49 -8.42 -12.00
C ARG A 51 -9.46 -8.82 -10.88
N GLY A 52 -10.09 -10.00 -10.97
CA GLY A 52 -10.94 -10.52 -9.89
C GLY A 52 -10.18 -10.94 -8.64
N LYS A 53 -8.90 -11.32 -8.80
CA LYS A 53 -7.98 -11.69 -7.72
C LYS A 53 -7.20 -10.49 -7.19
N TYR A 54 -6.79 -9.59 -8.09
CA TYR A 54 -5.94 -8.44 -7.73
C TYR A 54 -6.71 -7.16 -7.40
N GLY A 55 -7.98 -7.03 -7.80
CA GLY A 55 -8.79 -5.86 -7.45
C GLY A 55 -8.99 -5.74 -5.94
N GLY A 56 -8.59 -4.60 -5.38
CA GLY A 56 -8.65 -4.31 -3.93
C GLY A 56 -7.54 -4.98 -3.12
N ALA A 57 -6.66 -5.77 -3.74
CA ALA A 57 -5.64 -6.53 -3.03
C ALA A 57 -4.52 -5.64 -2.47
N TYR A 58 -3.98 -6.06 -1.32
CA TYR A 58 -2.74 -5.54 -0.74
C TYR A 58 -1.56 -6.38 -1.23
N LEU A 59 -0.60 -5.74 -1.92
CA LEU A 59 0.55 -6.42 -2.51
C LEU A 59 1.81 -6.25 -1.65
N VAL A 60 2.53 -7.35 -1.47
CA VAL A 60 3.82 -7.41 -0.75
C VAL A 60 4.94 -7.84 -1.72
N PRO A 61 6.22 -7.59 -1.38
CA PRO A 61 7.34 -7.97 -2.23
C PRO A 61 7.30 -9.42 -2.69
N PHE A 62 7.40 -9.72 -3.99
CA PHE A 62 7.54 -8.80 -5.16
C PHE A 62 6.33 -8.86 -6.11
N GLY A 63 5.12 -8.93 -5.55
CA GLY A 63 3.86 -9.00 -6.32
C GLY A 63 2.83 -9.97 -5.74
N ASP A 64 3.12 -10.57 -4.58
CA ASP A 64 2.21 -11.49 -3.90
C ASP A 64 1.10 -10.73 -3.16
N ILE A 65 -0.04 -11.41 -2.97
CA ILE A 65 -1.14 -10.88 -2.17
C ILE A 65 -0.82 -11.11 -0.70
N GLY A 66 -0.63 -10.03 0.03
CA GLY A 66 -0.35 -10.03 1.46
C GLY A 66 -1.61 -10.13 2.30
N LYS A 67 -1.41 -10.44 3.58
CA LYS A 67 -2.46 -10.37 4.60
C LYS A 67 -2.58 -8.94 5.13
N THR A 68 -3.82 -8.49 5.27
CA THR A 68 -4.26 -7.23 5.87
C THR A 68 -4.43 -7.37 7.40
N SER A 69 -4.48 -6.23 8.09
CA SER A 69 -4.92 -6.20 9.49
C SER A 69 -6.44 -6.35 9.58
N GLU A 70 -6.96 -6.60 10.79
CA GLU A 70 -8.41 -6.63 11.04
C GLU A 70 -9.10 -5.33 10.56
N ASP A 71 -8.49 -4.18 10.85
CA ASP A 71 -8.98 -2.88 10.36
C ASP A 71 -8.90 -2.77 8.83
N GLY A 72 -7.86 -3.35 8.23
CA GLY A 72 -7.67 -3.36 6.77
C GLY A 72 -8.71 -4.20 6.02
N ASP A 73 -9.32 -5.18 6.71
CA ASP A 73 -10.40 -6.03 6.19
C ASP A 73 -11.81 -5.49 6.51
N SER A 74 -11.92 -4.40 7.27
CA SER A 74 -13.21 -3.86 7.70
C SER A 74 -13.84 -2.98 6.63
N GLU A 75 -14.87 -3.50 5.94
CA GLU A 75 -15.67 -2.75 4.96
C GLU A 75 -16.33 -1.50 5.57
N GLN A 76 -16.74 -1.58 6.84
CA GLN A 76 -17.35 -0.46 7.53
C GLN A 76 -16.33 0.67 7.76
N LEU A 77 -15.11 0.35 8.20
CA LEU A 77 -14.06 1.36 8.36
C LEU A 77 -13.64 1.97 7.02
N ALA A 78 -13.59 1.17 5.95
CA ALA A 78 -13.30 1.69 4.62
C ALA A 78 -14.34 2.72 4.16
N LYS A 79 -15.63 2.43 4.39
CA LYS A 79 -16.73 3.36 4.08
C LYS A 79 -16.68 4.62 4.94
N ASP A 80 -16.51 4.47 6.25
CA ASP A 80 -16.44 5.61 7.18
C ASP A 80 -15.25 6.52 6.86
N LEU A 81 -14.11 5.94 6.47
CA LEU A 81 -12.93 6.66 6.01
C LEU A 81 -13.22 7.45 4.72
N TRP A 82 -13.88 6.83 3.74
CA TRP A 82 -14.25 7.51 2.49
C TRP A 82 -15.20 8.69 2.75
N ASP A 83 -16.31 8.44 3.42
CA ASP A 83 -17.35 9.44 3.70
C ASP A 83 -16.79 10.61 4.52
N THR A 84 -15.95 10.30 5.51
CA THR A 84 -15.29 11.32 6.33
C THR A 84 -14.29 12.12 5.52
N SER A 85 -13.49 11.48 4.66
CA SER A 85 -12.51 12.17 3.81
C SER A 85 -13.20 13.13 2.85
N GLU A 86 -14.29 12.70 2.20
CA GLU A 86 -15.07 13.57 1.32
C GLU A 86 -15.64 14.77 2.07
N ARG A 87 -16.19 14.56 3.27
CA ARG A 87 -16.73 15.63 4.10
C ARG A 87 -15.65 16.64 4.47
N VAL A 88 -14.52 16.18 5.00
CA VAL A 88 -13.40 17.06 5.39
C VAL A 88 -12.89 17.87 4.20
N LEU A 89 -12.75 17.26 3.02
CA LEU A 89 -12.32 17.97 1.82
C LEU A 89 -13.34 19.04 1.40
N LYS A 90 -14.63 18.73 1.41
CA LYS A 90 -15.70 19.70 1.11
C LYS A 90 -15.70 20.85 2.11
N ASP A 91 -15.54 20.55 3.40
CA ASP A 91 -15.51 21.57 4.46
C ASP A 91 -14.32 22.52 4.26
N VAL A 92 -13.12 22.01 3.98
CA VAL A 92 -11.92 22.83 3.73
C VAL A 92 -12.07 23.68 2.46
N LEU A 93 -12.56 23.10 1.37
CA LEU A 93 -12.72 23.83 0.09
C LEU A 93 -13.85 24.86 0.13
N ASN A 94 -14.92 24.62 0.90
CA ASN A 94 -16.06 25.53 1.02
C ASN A 94 -15.89 26.58 2.12
N ALA A 95 -14.98 26.37 3.07
CA ALA A 95 -14.71 27.32 4.16
C ALA A 95 -14.03 28.62 3.69
N GLY A 96 -13.71 28.76 2.40
CA GLY A 96 -13.18 30.00 1.83
C GLY A 96 -11.87 30.44 2.48
N LEU A 97 -10.81 29.65 2.28
CA LEU A 97 -9.44 30.17 2.25
C LEU A 97 -9.13 30.67 0.83
#